data_AF-A0A2K3DXM0-F1
#
_entry.id   AF-A0A2K3DXM0-F1
#
_cell.length_a   1.000
_cell.length_b   1.000
_cell.length_c   1.000
_cell.angle_alpha   90.00
_cell.angle_beta   90.00
_cell.angle_gamma   90.00
#
_symmetry.space_group_name_H-M   'P 1'
#
loop_
_entity.id
_entity.type
_entity.pdbx_description
1 polymer ?
#
loop_
_entity_poly.entity_id
_entity_poly.type
_entity_poly.pdbx_seq_one_letter_code
_entity_poly.pdbx_strand_id
1 'polypeptide(L)'
;MGRLVAQVPNEDPERLKRVLDAKWRTIGVDKETLELQAQEKKDREQAEKDRDEAFARLTAYFDDQLTLMQQEADQIRKAYNHDTEAFRQQQQLKHTRREWDINRPDAKQLDMPGRVGDDDNRLGPSSLQKFDGEDLTAGDRKKAQIEQSVNWWAEQTAIRDALRAAEKEAETAHAELVKYQDLLQQTAKSEEAAVRREVARATADYNKRLAEEKRLREYAAKQADLAANMAEMEATITSSFMTEDPNMAASSMSAYRVRKDHYKGMTETEKQAILDAQLAQMEEKKARRAQEQLENMMYARTQHDIQRALQEQVRARAKGVEEQEGQGAGLVWEKGDEAACVAICT
;
A
#
# COMPACT_ATOMS: atom_id res chain seq x y z
N MET A 1 72.17 -177.22 93.73
CA MET A 1 72.26 -178.02 92.49
C MET A 1 71.16 -177.59 91.51
N GLY A 2 71.52 -177.08 90.33
CA GLY A 2 70.56 -176.75 89.27
C GLY A 2 70.23 -177.98 88.43
N ARG A 3 68.95 -178.21 88.10
CA ARG A 3 68.45 -179.43 87.43
C ARG A 3 68.76 -179.49 85.91
N LEU A 4 69.26 -178.39 85.32
CA LEU A 4 69.49 -178.27 83.87
C LEU A 4 70.97 -177.99 83.50
N VAL A 5 71.66 -177.14 84.27
CA VAL A 5 73.09 -176.84 84.09
C VAL A 5 73.73 -176.63 85.47
N ALA A 6 74.92 -177.21 85.68
CA ALA A 6 75.63 -177.18 86.96
C ALA A 6 77.07 -176.69 86.74
N GLN A 7 77.22 -175.37 86.64
CA GLN A 7 78.51 -174.72 86.37
C GLN A 7 79.33 -174.41 87.63
N VAL A 8 78.68 -174.34 88.80
CA VAL A 8 79.31 -173.93 90.07
C VAL A 8 79.44 -175.15 90.99
N PRO A 9 80.64 -175.46 91.52
CA PRO A 9 80.85 -176.52 92.51
C PRO A 9 79.96 -176.38 93.73
N ASN A 10 79.59 -177.50 94.35
CA ASN A 10 78.74 -177.48 95.54
C ASN A 10 79.45 -176.88 96.76
N GLU A 11 80.79 -176.98 96.80
CA GLU A 11 81.67 -176.44 97.84
C GLU A 11 82.35 -175.11 97.46
N ASP A 12 81.85 -174.38 96.45
CA ASP A 12 82.45 -173.11 96.02
C ASP A 12 82.56 -172.12 97.20
N PRO A 13 83.78 -171.73 97.62
CA PRO A 13 84.00 -170.94 98.82
C PRO A 13 83.33 -169.56 98.76
N GLU A 14 83.20 -168.93 97.59
CA GLU A 14 82.56 -167.62 97.48
C GLU A 14 81.03 -167.71 97.57
N ARG A 15 80.44 -168.78 97.04
CA ARG A 15 79.01 -169.05 97.19
C ARG A 15 78.67 -169.44 98.62
N LEU A 16 79.48 -170.29 99.25
CA LEU A 16 79.27 -170.70 100.64
C LEU A 16 79.32 -169.50 101.58
N LYS A 17 80.31 -168.60 101.42
CA LYS A 17 80.42 -167.35 102.19
C LYS A 17 79.13 -166.51 102.13
N ARG A 18 78.54 -166.37 100.94
CA ARG A 18 77.29 -165.60 100.75
C ARG A 18 76.05 -166.29 101.33
N VAL A 19 75.97 -167.62 101.26
CA VAL A 19 74.80 -168.40 101.74
C VAL A 19 74.83 -168.60 103.27
N LEU A 20 76.01 -168.68 103.88
CA LEU A 20 76.14 -168.80 105.34
C LEU A 20 75.90 -167.47 106.07
N ASP A 21 76.20 -166.33 105.42
CA ASP A 21 75.92 -165.02 105.99
C ASP A 21 74.41 -164.67 105.90
N ALA A 22 73.71 -164.80 107.04
CA ALA A 22 72.29 -164.52 107.13
C ALA A 22 71.94 -163.06 106.75
N LYS A 23 72.84 -162.10 106.96
CA LYS A 23 72.62 -160.69 106.64
C LYS A 23 72.67 -160.46 105.14
N TRP A 24 73.67 -161.00 104.45
CA TRP A 24 73.77 -160.95 102.99
C TRP A 24 72.63 -161.68 102.29
N ARG A 25 72.11 -162.77 102.87
CA ARG A 25 70.89 -163.44 102.37
C ARG A 25 69.62 -162.62 102.50
N THR A 26 69.51 -161.86 103.58
CA THR A 26 68.31 -161.07 103.87
C THR A 26 68.34 -159.74 103.10
N ILE A 27 69.51 -159.08 103.04
CA ILE A 27 69.73 -157.81 102.35
C ILE A 27 71.14 -157.73 101.74
N GLY A 28 71.32 -158.35 100.58
CA GLY A 28 72.52 -158.17 99.76
C GLY A 28 72.35 -156.95 98.86
N VAL A 29 73.17 -155.92 99.06
CA VAL A 29 73.19 -154.72 98.21
C VAL A 29 74.61 -154.44 97.78
N ASP A 30 74.81 -154.30 96.47
CA ASP A 30 76.04 -153.80 95.91
C ASP A 30 75.92 -152.28 95.78
N LYS A 31 76.48 -151.58 96.77
CA LYS A 31 76.33 -150.12 96.85
C LYS A 31 77.06 -149.42 95.71
N GLU A 32 78.19 -149.97 95.27
CA GLU A 32 79.02 -149.39 94.23
C GLU A 32 78.28 -149.37 92.88
N THR A 33 77.65 -150.49 92.50
CA THR A 33 76.87 -150.54 91.24
C THR A 33 75.55 -149.78 91.32
N LEU A 34 74.89 -149.73 92.48
CA LEU A 34 73.69 -148.90 92.68
C LEU A 34 74.01 -147.40 92.62
N GLU A 35 75.16 -146.97 93.15
CA GLU A 35 75.65 -145.60 93.04
C GLU A 35 75.95 -145.24 91.58
N LEU A 36 76.58 -146.14 90.82
CA LEU A 36 76.81 -145.95 89.38
C LEU A 36 75.50 -145.89 88.57
N GLN A 37 74.53 -146.76 88.84
CA GLN A 37 73.21 -146.71 88.16
C GLN A 37 72.43 -145.43 88.50
N ALA A 38 72.54 -144.96 89.75
CA ALA A 38 71.94 -143.70 90.16
C ALA A 38 72.62 -142.50 89.47
N GLN A 39 73.94 -142.55 89.27
CA GLN A 39 74.70 -141.57 88.49
C GLN A 39 74.30 -141.62 87.01
N GLU A 40 74.29 -142.79 86.36
CA GLU A 40 73.90 -142.95 84.95
C GLU A 40 72.48 -142.41 84.69
N LYS A 41 71.53 -142.69 85.59
CA LYS A 41 70.16 -142.16 85.47
C LYS A 41 70.13 -140.63 85.59
N LYS A 42 70.94 -140.05 86.49
CA LYS A 42 71.09 -138.59 86.62
C LYS A 42 71.73 -138.00 85.37
N ASP A 43 72.75 -138.64 84.83
CA ASP A 43 73.46 -138.19 83.63
C ASP A 43 72.56 -138.25 82.38
N ARG A 44 71.72 -139.30 82.26
CA ARG A 44 70.71 -139.40 81.19
C ARG A 44 69.65 -138.31 81.27
N GLU A 45 69.13 -138.04 82.47
CA GLU A 45 68.20 -136.95 82.72
C GLU A 45 68.85 -135.59 82.41
N GLN A 46 70.13 -135.42 82.79
CA GLN A 46 70.89 -134.22 82.47
C GLN A 46 71.08 -134.05 80.96
N ALA A 47 71.39 -135.12 80.23
CA ALA A 47 71.56 -135.08 78.77
C ALA A 47 70.25 -134.79 78.01
N GLU A 48 69.10 -135.27 78.51
CA GLU A 48 67.78 -134.90 77.98
C GLU A 48 67.50 -133.41 78.22
N LYS A 49 67.75 -132.91 79.43
CA LYS A 49 67.64 -131.48 79.74
C LYS A 49 68.55 -130.62 78.88
N ASP A 50 69.79 -131.03 78.67
CA ASP A 50 70.75 -130.31 77.81
C ASP A 50 70.28 -130.31 76.34
N ARG A 51 69.65 -131.39 75.87
CA ARG A 51 69.05 -131.47 74.53
C ARG A 51 67.85 -130.54 74.39
N ASP A 52 66.95 -130.54 75.36
CA ASP A 52 65.78 -129.65 75.37
C ASP A 52 66.22 -128.18 75.49
N GLU A 53 67.25 -127.91 76.30
CA GLU A 53 67.87 -126.59 76.39
C GLU A 53 68.48 -126.18 75.05
N ALA A 54 69.17 -127.09 74.35
CA ALA A 54 69.73 -126.80 73.02
C ALA A 54 68.64 -126.45 71.99
N PHE A 55 67.51 -127.16 71.98
CA PHE A 55 66.37 -126.81 71.12
C PHE A 55 65.70 -125.50 71.53
N ALA A 56 65.54 -125.25 72.83
CA ALA A 56 65.01 -123.98 73.32
C ALA A 56 65.89 -122.79 72.91
N ARG A 57 67.22 -122.95 72.98
CA ARG A 57 68.19 -121.95 72.50
C ARG A 57 68.07 -121.72 70.98
N LEU A 58 67.87 -122.79 70.20
CA LEU A 58 67.71 -122.67 68.74
C LEU A 58 66.40 -121.96 68.36
N THR A 59 65.30 -122.26 69.05
CA THR A 59 64.02 -121.55 68.86
C THR A 59 64.16 -120.08 69.22
N ALA A 60 64.76 -119.76 70.37
CA ALA A 60 65.01 -118.37 70.76
C ALA A 60 65.86 -117.61 69.73
N TYR A 61 66.89 -118.26 69.18
CA TYR A 61 67.72 -117.69 68.11
C TYR A 61 66.90 -117.36 66.85
N PHE A 62 66.01 -118.26 66.41
CA PHE A 62 65.18 -118.00 65.23
C PHE A 62 64.07 -116.98 65.49
N ASP A 63 63.50 -116.96 66.69
CA ASP A 63 62.52 -115.94 67.08
C ASP A 63 63.14 -114.54 67.04
N ASP A 64 64.36 -114.38 67.57
CA ASP A 64 65.12 -113.12 67.46
C ASP A 64 65.32 -112.73 65.99
N GLN A 65 65.71 -113.67 65.13
CA GLN A 65 65.87 -113.40 63.69
C GLN A 65 64.56 -112.99 63.01
N LEU A 66 63.42 -113.59 63.38
CA LEU A 66 62.10 -113.22 62.86
C LEU A 66 61.68 -111.83 63.33
N THR A 67 61.99 -111.45 64.58
CA THR A 67 61.70 -110.10 65.08
C THR A 67 62.53 -109.05 64.36
N LEU A 68 63.81 -109.31 64.07
CA LEU A 68 64.65 -108.41 63.26
C LEU A 68 64.08 -108.23 61.85
N MET A 69 63.66 -109.33 61.21
CA MET A 69 63.02 -109.28 59.89
C MET A 69 61.69 -108.52 59.91
N GLN A 70 60.91 -108.62 60.99
CA GLN A 70 59.68 -107.85 61.15
C GLN A 70 59.95 -106.36 61.35
N GLN A 71 60.96 -106.00 62.13
CA GLN A 71 61.38 -104.60 62.31
C GLN A 71 61.83 -103.98 60.98
N GLU A 72 62.59 -104.72 60.17
CA GLU A 72 62.98 -104.29 58.83
C GLU A 72 61.76 -104.10 57.91
N ALA A 73 60.83 -105.05 57.90
CA ALA A 73 59.58 -104.94 57.13
C ALA A 73 58.74 -103.71 57.57
N ASP A 74 58.67 -103.42 58.86
CA ASP A 74 57.97 -102.26 59.39
C ASP A 74 58.68 -100.93 59.04
N GLN A 75 60.02 -100.91 59.01
CA GLN A 75 60.78 -99.76 58.52
C GLN A 75 60.51 -99.51 57.04
N ILE A 76 60.51 -100.56 56.21
CA ILE A 76 60.18 -100.46 54.77
C ILE A 76 58.76 -99.95 54.57
N ARG A 77 57.78 -100.45 55.33
CA ARG A 77 56.39 -99.95 55.28
C ARG A 77 56.30 -98.47 55.63
N LYS A 78 57.02 -98.02 56.65
CA LYS A 78 57.07 -96.60 57.03
C LYS A 78 57.69 -95.75 55.92
N ALA A 79 58.81 -96.19 55.34
CA ALA A 79 59.47 -95.49 54.24
C ALA A 79 58.55 -95.39 53.00
N TYR A 80 57.92 -96.51 52.61
CA TYR A 80 56.98 -96.53 51.49
C TYR A 80 55.80 -95.58 51.70
N ASN A 81 55.18 -95.61 52.89
CA ASN A 81 54.09 -94.69 53.21
C ASN A 81 54.58 -93.24 53.15
N HIS A 82 55.77 -92.94 53.71
CA HIS A 82 56.35 -91.61 53.65
C HIS A 82 56.55 -91.12 52.22
N ASP A 83 57.11 -91.94 51.34
CA ASP A 83 57.35 -91.60 49.93
C ASP A 83 56.04 -91.39 49.17
N THR A 84 55.01 -92.22 49.45
CA THR A 84 53.68 -92.03 48.83
C THR A 84 52.99 -90.74 49.28
N GLU A 85 53.10 -90.37 50.57
CA GLU A 85 52.58 -89.09 51.05
C GLU A 85 53.37 -87.91 50.48
N ALA A 86 54.70 -88.04 50.37
CA ALA A 86 55.55 -87.03 49.75
C ALA A 86 55.17 -86.81 48.29
N PHE A 87 54.95 -87.89 47.53
CA PHE A 87 54.46 -87.81 46.15
C PHE A 87 53.10 -87.11 46.07
N ARG A 88 52.15 -87.48 46.94
CA ARG A 88 50.82 -86.83 47.04
C ARG A 88 50.91 -85.34 47.27
N GLN A 89 51.80 -84.92 48.17
CA GLN A 89 52.01 -83.51 48.49
C GLN A 89 52.77 -82.75 47.39
N GLN A 90 53.55 -83.43 46.54
CA GLN A 90 54.27 -82.78 45.46
C GLN A 90 53.42 -82.63 44.20
N GLN A 91 52.66 -83.67 43.83
CA GLN A 91 52.07 -83.76 42.50
C GLN A 91 50.53 -83.81 42.49
N GLN A 92 49.90 -84.29 43.57
CA GLN A 92 48.44 -84.45 43.66
C GLN A 92 47.75 -83.34 44.46
N LEU A 93 48.40 -82.19 44.64
CA LEU A 93 47.76 -81.02 45.23
C LEU A 93 46.64 -80.48 44.33
N LYS A 94 45.67 -79.79 44.94
CA LYS A 94 44.49 -79.29 44.20
C LYS A 94 44.86 -78.26 43.11
N HIS A 95 45.93 -77.51 43.31
CA HIS A 95 46.32 -76.41 42.43
C HIS A 95 47.05 -76.85 41.16
N THR A 96 47.50 -78.11 41.07
CA THR A 96 48.15 -78.69 39.89
C THR A 96 47.16 -79.44 38.99
N ARG A 97 45.86 -79.39 39.30
CA ARG A 97 44.80 -80.00 38.49
C ARG A 97 44.61 -79.25 37.18
N ARG A 98 44.19 -79.96 36.14
CA ARG A 98 43.97 -79.41 34.80
C ARG A 98 42.82 -78.41 34.76
N GLU A 99 41.85 -78.59 35.64
CA GLU A 99 40.65 -77.77 35.83
C GLU A 99 40.75 -76.84 37.06
N TRP A 100 41.96 -76.59 37.57
CA TRP A 100 42.14 -75.73 38.75
C TRP A 100 41.72 -74.28 38.49
N ASP A 101 42.01 -73.76 37.30
CA ASP A 101 41.60 -72.42 36.85
C ASP A 101 40.08 -72.22 36.92
N ILE A 102 39.31 -73.22 36.53
CA ILE A 102 37.84 -73.21 36.56
C ILE A 102 37.30 -73.36 37.99
N ASN A 103 37.89 -74.25 38.78
CA ASN A 103 37.42 -74.56 40.16
C ASN A 103 38.08 -73.67 41.23
N ARG A 104 38.81 -72.63 40.82
CA ARG A 104 39.53 -71.75 41.72
C ARG A 104 38.55 -70.93 42.56
N PRO A 105 38.68 -70.89 43.90
CA PRO A 105 37.75 -70.13 44.75
C PRO A 105 37.71 -68.62 44.44
N ASP A 106 38.84 -68.06 44.01
CA ASP A 106 39.07 -66.65 43.68
C ASP A 106 38.99 -66.36 42.17
N ALA A 107 38.46 -67.28 41.35
CA ALA A 107 38.37 -67.10 39.89
C ALA A 107 37.72 -65.77 39.48
N LYS A 108 36.63 -65.38 40.15
CA LYS A 108 35.91 -64.11 39.88
C LYS A 108 36.71 -62.84 40.24
N GLN A 109 37.72 -62.95 41.09
CA GLN A 109 38.58 -61.83 41.46
C GLN A 109 39.73 -61.65 40.47
N LEU A 110 40.12 -62.74 39.79
CA LEU A 110 41.16 -62.75 38.77
C LEU A 110 40.60 -62.46 37.36
N ASP A 111 39.31 -62.71 37.15
CA ASP A 111 38.61 -62.43 35.89
C ASP A 111 38.52 -60.91 35.64
N MET A 112 38.63 -60.53 34.36
CA MET A 112 38.54 -59.14 33.93
C MET A 112 37.11 -58.85 33.43
N PRO A 113 36.56 -57.64 33.64
CA PRO A 113 35.26 -57.29 33.10
C PRO A 113 35.15 -57.57 31.59
N GLY A 114 33.97 -58.02 31.17
CA GLY A 114 33.69 -58.39 29.76
C GLY A 114 33.93 -57.24 28.77
N ARG A 115 33.80 -55.98 29.22
CA ARG A 115 34.17 -54.76 28.51
C ARG A 115 34.89 -53.82 29.48
N VAL A 116 36.04 -53.28 29.08
CA VAL A 116 36.78 -52.27 29.84
C VAL A 116 36.85 -50.97 29.04
N GLY A 117 36.02 -49.99 29.42
CA GLY A 117 35.91 -48.72 28.70
C GLY A 117 35.26 -48.85 27.32
N ASP A 118 35.45 -47.85 26.47
CA ASP A 118 34.84 -47.77 25.13
C ASP A 118 35.73 -48.35 24.03
N ASP A 119 37.03 -48.07 24.12
CA ASP A 119 38.06 -48.52 23.18
C ASP A 119 38.78 -49.79 23.68
N ASP A 120 38.02 -50.88 23.80
CA ASP A 120 38.57 -52.19 24.13
C ASP A 120 38.90 -52.98 22.85
N ASN A 121 40.20 -53.19 22.59
CA ASN A 121 40.68 -53.88 21.39
C ASN A 121 40.25 -55.35 21.30
N ARG A 122 39.80 -55.96 22.40
CA ARG A 122 39.30 -57.35 22.42
C ARG A 122 37.90 -57.48 21.84
N LEU A 123 37.16 -56.36 21.78
CA LEU A 123 35.75 -56.34 21.41
C LEU A 123 35.57 -56.09 19.91
N GLY A 124 35.44 -57.18 19.16
CA GLY A 124 34.94 -57.16 17.79
C GLY A 124 33.42 -57.26 17.70
N PRO A 125 32.84 -57.18 16.49
CA PRO A 125 31.39 -57.22 16.28
C PRO A 125 30.74 -58.55 16.72
N SER A 126 31.49 -59.66 16.72
CA SER A 126 30.99 -60.97 17.18
C SER A 126 30.83 -61.06 18.69
N SER A 127 31.46 -60.19 19.47
CA SER A 127 31.46 -60.27 20.94
C SER A 127 30.15 -59.78 21.57
N LEU A 128 29.36 -58.98 20.84
CA LEU A 128 28.10 -58.36 21.29
C LEU A 128 28.21 -57.55 22.60
N GLN A 129 29.42 -57.09 22.98
CA GLN A 129 29.62 -56.23 24.15
C GLN A 129 29.67 -54.73 23.81
N LYS A 130 29.82 -54.39 22.53
CA LYS A 130 29.82 -53.02 22.01
C LYS A 130 28.94 -52.96 20.78
N PHE A 131 28.01 -52.00 20.75
CA PHE A 131 27.08 -51.80 19.65
C PHE A 131 27.22 -50.39 19.09
N ASP A 132 27.38 -50.27 17.78
CA ASP A 132 27.58 -48.98 17.11
C ASP A 132 26.33 -48.08 17.19
N GLY A 133 25.15 -48.64 17.51
CA GLY A 133 23.91 -47.89 17.68
C GLY A 133 23.76 -47.16 19.02
N GLU A 134 24.59 -47.47 20.03
CA GLU A 134 24.53 -46.82 21.35
C GLU A 134 24.91 -45.33 21.27
N ASP A 135 25.79 -44.98 20.34
CA ASP A 135 26.24 -43.61 20.04
C ASP A 135 26.43 -42.70 21.27
N LEU A 136 27.58 -42.85 21.92
CA LEU A 136 28.01 -42.02 23.05
C LEU A 136 28.18 -40.53 22.67
N THR A 137 28.29 -40.21 21.38
CA THR A 137 28.49 -38.84 20.87
C THR A 137 27.18 -38.12 20.57
N ALA A 138 26.03 -38.73 20.84
CA ALA A 138 24.72 -38.15 20.56
C ALA A 138 24.50 -36.78 21.23
N GLY A 139 25.06 -36.57 22.43
CA GLY A 139 25.02 -35.29 23.14
C GLY A 139 25.72 -34.17 22.37
N ASP A 140 26.95 -34.40 21.93
CA ASP A 140 27.73 -33.43 21.15
C ASP A 140 27.12 -33.18 19.78
N ARG A 141 26.62 -34.24 19.11
CA ARG A 141 25.87 -34.09 17.85
C ARG A 141 24.66 -33.18 18.03
N LYS A 142 23.89 -33.35 19.10
CA LYS A 142 22.74 -32.50 19.39
C LYS A 142 23.16 -31.05 19.64
N LYS A 143 24.25 -30.83 20.37
CA LYS A 143 24.79 -29.49 20.62
C LYS A 143 25.22 -28.81 19.30
N ALA A 144 25.95 -29.51 18.44
CA ALA A 144 26.35 -29.01 17.12
C ALA A 144 25.13 -28.67 16.24
N GLN A 145 24.08 -29.50 16.27
CA GLN A 145 22.83 -29.21 15.55
C GLN A 145 22.13 -27.95 16.07
N ILE A 146 22.12 -27.73 17.39
CA ILE A 146 21.55 -26.53 18.00
C ILE A 146 22.35 -25.30 17.58
N GLU A 147 23.67 -25.36 17.67
CA GLU A 147 24.56 -24.26 17.26
C GLU A 147 24.39 -23.90 15.77
N GLN A 148 24.31 -24.90 14.89
CA GLN A 148 24.01 -24.69 13.47
C GLN A 148 22.66 -24.02 13.25
N SER A 149 21.62 -24.50 13.95
CA SER A 149 20.26 -23.96 13.82
C SER A 149 20.20 -22.51 14.29
N VAL A 150 20.84 -22.18 15.41
CA VAL A 150 20.92 -20.81 15.94
C VAL A 150 21.60 -19.89 14.94
N ASN A 151 22.73 -20.31 14.36
CA ASN A 151 23.45 -19.51 13.37
C ASN A 151 22.61 -19.26 12.11
N TRP A 152 21.96 -20.30 11.57
CA TRP A 152 21.10 -20.17 10.39
C TRP A 152 19.91 -19.25 10.64
N TRP A 153 19.25 -19.36 11.79
CA TRP A 153 18.11 -18.50 12.10
C TRP A 153 18.53 -17.05 12.35
N ALA A 154 19.70 -16.84 12.97
CA ALA A 154 20.26 -15.50 13.14
C ALA A 154 20.57 -14.85 11.79
N GLU A 155 21.22 -15.59 10.88
CA GLU A 155 21.50 -15.13 9.52
C GLU A 155 20.22 -14.81 8.74
N GLN A 156 19.23 -15.71 8.75
CA GLN A 156 17.95 -15.47 8.09
C GLN A 156 17.20 -14.27 8.67
N THR A 157 17.23 -14.08 9.98
CA THR A 157 16.60 -12.93 10.64
C THR A 157 17.30 -11.63 10.23
N ALA A 158 18.64 -11.61 10.22
CA ALA A 158 19.41 -10.45 9.78
C ALA A 158 19.13 -10.09 8.31
N ILE A 159 19.07 -11.09 7.42
CA ILE A 159 18.71 -10.88 6.00
C ILE A 159 17.30 -10.29 5.89
N ARG A 160 16.32 -10.87 6.59
CA ARG A 160 14.94 -10.39 6.55
C ARG A 160 14.82 -8.95 7.06
N ASP A 161 15.51 -8.63 8.14
CA ASP A 161 15.45 -7.30 8.73
C ASP A 161 16.16 -6.27 7.86
N ALA A 162 17.27 -6.65 7.18
CA ALA A 162 17.91 -5.81 6.16
C ALA A 162 17.00 -5.56 4.95
N LEU A 163 16.28 -6.58 4.47
CA LEU A 163 15.31 -6.41 3.38
C LEU A 163 14.15 -5.49 3.78
N ARG A 164 13.64 -5.62 5.01
CA ARG A 164 12.59 -4.73 5.55
C ARG A 164 13.09 -3.29 5.70
N ALA A 165 14.34 -3.09 6.10
CA ALA A 165 14.92 -1.76 6.17
C ALA A 165 15.01 -1.13 4.77
N ALA A 166 15.49 -1.87 3.78
CA ALA A 166 15.55 -1.41 2.39
C ALA A 166 14.16 -1.11 1.80
N GLU A 167 13.15 -1.95 2.09
CA GLU A 167 11.75 -1.71 1.69
C GLU A 167 11.21 -0.43 2.33
N LYS A 168 11.47 -0.22 3.62
CA LYS A 168 11.05 0.99 4.33
C LYS A 168 11.72 2.25 3.77
N GLU A 169 13.01 2.18 3.45
CA GLU A 169 13.73 3.28 2.81
C GLU A 169 13.14 3.62 1.43
N ALA A 170 12.86 2.60 0.61
CA ALA A 170 12.21 2.78 -0.69
C ALA A 170 10.81 3.41 -0.56
N GLU A 171 10.00 2.95 0.41
CA GLU A 171 8.68 3.51 0.70
C GLU A 171 8.77 4.97 1.14
N THR A 172 9.73 5.31 2.02
CA THR A 172 9.94 6.70 2.43
C THR A 172 10.37 7.60 1.27
N ALA A 173 11.27 7.12 0.41
CA ALA A 173 11.70 7.85 -0.78
C ALA A 173 10.52 8.06 -1.75
N HIS A 174 9.66 7.05 -1.93
CA HIS A 174 8.46 7.17 -2.75
C HIS A 174 7.45 8.16 -2.15
N ALA A 175 7.20 8.10 -0.84
CA ALA A 175 6.31 9.02 -0.15
C ALA A 175 6.79 10.48 -0.24
N GLU A 176 8.10 10.73 -0.15
CA GLU A 176 8.70 12.05 -0.36
C GLU A 176 8.53 12.53 -1.80
N LEU A 177 8.74 11.64 -2.79
CA LEU A 177 8.53 11.95 -4.20
C LEU A 177 7.08 12.35 -4.49
N VAL A 178 6.09 11.61 -3.95
CA VAL A 178 4.66 11.92 -4.15
C VAL A 178 4.32 13.27 -3.50
N LYS A 179 4.78 13.54 -2.28
CA LYS A 179 4.59 14.85 -1.63
C LYS A 179 5.15 16.00 -2.48
N TYR A 180 6.32 15.81 -3.07
CA TYR A 180 6.93 16.81 -3.95
C TYR A 180 6.10 17.02 -5.22
N GLN A 181 5.61 15.94 -5.84
CA GLN A 181 4.71 16.03 -6.99
C GLN A 181 3.40 16.75 -6.66
N ASP A 182 2.79 16.47 -5.52
CA ASP A 182 1.57 17.16 -5.05
C ASP A 182 1.82 18.66 -4.86
N LEU A 183 2.97 19.04 -4.30
CA LEU A 183 3.35 20.44 -4.14
C LEU A 183 3.52 21.15 -5.49
N LEU A 184 4.13 20.47 -6.48
CA LEU A 184 4.21 20.98 -7.86
C LEU A 184 2.83 21.13 -8.50
N GLN A 185 1.92 20.17 -8.29
CA GLN A 185 0.56 20.27 -8.83
C GLN A 185 -0.23 21.43 -8.19
N GLN A 186 -0.10 21.63 -6.88
CA GLN A 186 -0.77 22.72 -6.17
C GLN A 186 -0.26 24.09 -6.62
N THR A 187 1.06 24.24 -6.77
CA THR A 187 1.67 25.48 -7.28
C THR A 187 1.25 25.76 -8.72
N ALA A 188 1.31 24.76 -9.61
CA ALA A 188 0.85 24.89 -10.99
C ALA A 188 -0.63 25.30 -11.08
N LYS A 189 -1.51 24.69 -10.26
CA LYS A 189 -2.94 25.03 -10.22
C LYS A 189 -3.18 26.46 -9.72
N SER A 190 -2.42 26.90 -8.73
CA SER A 190 -2.48 28.27 -8.22
C SER A 190 -2.04 29.28 -9.27
N GLU A 191 -0.93 29.01 -9.96
CA GLU A 191 -0.41 29.85 -11.05
C GLU A 191 -1.37 29.90 -12.24
N GLU A 192 -1.92 28.76 -12.67
CA GLU A 192 -2.93 28.70 -13.74
C GLU A 192 -4.14 29.58 -13.40
N ALA A 193 -4.65 29.49 -12.17
CA ALA A 193 -5.76 30.31 -11.70
C ALA A 193 -5.40 31.81 -11.67
N ALA A 194 -4.17 32.15 -11.26
CA ALA A 194 -3.67 33.52 -11.27
C ALA A 194 -3.58 34.08 -12.71
N VAL A 195 -2.99 33.32 -13.64
CA VAL A 195 -2.88 33.70 -15.05
C VAL A 195 -4.27 33.89 -15.68
N ARG A 196 -5.22 32.98 -15.43
CA ARG A 196 -6.60 33.14 -15.92
C ARG A 196 -7.26 34.41 -15.40
N ARG A 197 -7.06 34.76 -14.12
CA ARG A 197 -7.59 36.00 -13.53
C ARG A 197 -6.96 37.24 -14.17
N GLU A 198 -5.65 37.23 -14.40
CA GLU A 198 -4.95 38.34 -15.04
C GLU A 198 -5.38 38.54 -16.50
N VAL A 199 -5.52 37.47 -17.27
CA VAL A 199 -6.07 37.53 -18.64
C VAL A 199 -7.51 38.07 -18.63
N ALA A 200 -8.36 37.59 -17.71
CA ALA A 200 -9.73 38.08 -17.58
C ALA A 200 -9.79 39.58 -17.19
N ARG A 201 -8.90 40.03 -16.30
CA ARG A 201 -8.77 41.46 -15.95
C ARG A 201 -8.33 42.29 -17.15
N ALA A 202 -7.28 41.87 -17.86
CA ALA A 202 -6.75 42.58 -19.01
C ALA A 202 -7.81 42.73 -20.13
N THR A 203 -8.55 41.65 -20.41
CA THR A 203 -9.65 41.65 -21.39
C THR A 203 -10.83 42.50 -20.94
N ALA A 204 -11.20 42.47 -19.66
CA ALA A 204 -12.24 43.34 -19.11
C ALA A 204 -11.87 44.82 -19.21
N ASP A 205 -10.62 45.19 -18.91
CA ASP A 205 -10.16 46.57 -19.03
C ASP A 205 -10.06 47.02 -20.49
N TYR A 206 -9.65 46.13 -21.40
CA TYR A 206 -9.70 46.40 -22.84
C TYR A 206 -11.14 46.64 -23.31
N ASN A 207 -12.10 45.81 -22.89
CA ASN A 207 -13.52 45.97 -23.24
C ASN A 207 -14.11 47.26 -22.65
N LYS A 208 -13.71 47.67 -21.44
CA LYS A 208 -14.09 48.98 -20.88
C LYS A 208 -13.58 50.13 -21.74
N ARG A 209 -12.31 50.08 -22.18
CA ARG A 209 -11.74 51.09 -23.08
C ARG A 209 -12.50 51.15 -24.40
N LEU A 210 -12.82 49.99 -24.98
CA LEU A 210 -13.58 49.91 -26.24
C LEU A 210 -15.01 50.42 -26.09
N ALA A 211 -15.66 50.15 -24.96
CA ALA A 211 -16.99 50.69 -24.65
C ALA A 211 -16.97 52.21 -24.52
N GLU A 212 -15.96 52.77 -23.84
CA GLU A 212 -15.82 54.24 -23.73
C GLU A 212 -15.52 54.89 -25.08
N GLU A 213 -14.64 54.28 -25.87
CA GLU A 213 -14.36 54.74 -27.23
C GLU A 213 -15.62 54.73 -28.11
N LYS A 214 -16.45 53.69 -27.99
CA LYS A 214 -17.75 53.61 -28.69
C LYS A 214 -18.69 54.73 -28.22
N ARG A 215 -18.79 55.00 -26.91
CA ARG A 215 -19.62 56.11 -26.38
C ARG A 215 -19.17 57.46 -26.92
N LEU A 216 -17.86 57.71 -26.98
CA LEU A 216 -17.30 58.94 -27.56
C LEU A 216 -17.60 59.04 -29.06
N ARG A 217 -17.49 57.94 -29.82
CA ARG A 217 -17.86 57.90 -31.24
C ARG A 217 -19.35 58.18 -31.46
N GLU A 218 -20.23 57.57 -30.67
CA GLU A 218 -21.68 57.80 -30.75
C GLU A 218 -22.04 59.24 -30.37
N TYR A 219 -21.38 59.81 -29.36
CA TYR A 219 -21.55 61.22 -28.99
C TYR A 219 -21.14 62.17 -30.13
N ALA A 220 -19.97 61.93 -30.73
CA ALA A 220 -19.50 62.71 -31.88
C ALA A 220 -20.45 62.56 -33.09
N ALA A 221 -20.93 61.34 -33.37
CA ALA A 221 -21.91 61.10 -34.43
C ALA A 221 -23.23 61.85 -34.16
N LYS A 222 -23.71 61.85 -32.92
CA LYS A 222 -24.92 62.60 -32.53
C LYS A 222 -24.73 64.12 -32.66
N GLN A 223 -23.56 64.63 -32.31
CA GLN A 223 -23.24 66.05 -32.54
C GLN A 223 -23.21 66.39 -34.03
N ALA A 224 -22.62 65.53 -34.85
CA ALA A 224 -22.60 65.69 -36.31
C ALA A 224 -24.01 65.65 -36.91
N ASP A 225 -24.87 64.73 -36.44
CA ASP A 225 -26.25 64.61 -36.87
C ASP A 225 -27.08 65.84 -36.48
N LEU A 226 -26.90 66.36 -35.26
CA LEU A 226 -27.54 67.60 -34.82
C LEU A 226 -27.09 68.80 -35.66
N ALA A 227 -25.79 68.90 -35.98
CA ALA A 227 -25.27 69.93 -36.87
C ALA A 227 -25.84 69.81 -38.29
N ALA A 228 -25.97 68.59 -38.83
CA ALA A 228 -26.58 68.34 -40.12
C ALA A 228 -28.06 68.73 -40.14
N ASN A 229 -28.82 68.36 -39.09
CA ASN A 229 -30.23 68.73 -38.94
C ASN A 229 -30.41 70.25 -38.83
N MET A 230 -29.54 70.94 -38.09
CA MET A 230 -29.55 72.40 -38.02
C MET A 230 -29.26 73.05 -39.38
N ALA A 231 -28.27 72.54 -40.12
CA ALA A 231 -27.95 73.01 -41.46
C ALA A 231 -29.10 72.76 -42.45
N GLU A 232 -29.80 71.63 -42.35
CA GLU A 232 -30.99 71.33 -43.14
C GLU A 232 -32.14 72.29 -42.84
N MET A 233 -32.41 72.55 -41.54
CA MET A 233 -33.42 73.54 -41.14
C MET A 233 -33.09 74.93 -41.66
N GLU A 234 -31.84 75.38 -41.52
CA GLU A 234 -31.40 76.69 -42.02
C GLU A 234 -31.52 76.79 -43.54
N ALA A 235 -31.07 75.77 -44.27
CA ALA A 235 -31.20 75.70 -45.72
C ALA A 235 -32.67 75.69 -46.18
N THR A 236 -33.56 75.03 -45.44
CA THR A 236 -34.99 74.98 -45.76
C THR A 236 -35.69 76.30 -45.47
N ILE A 237 -35.39 76.94 -44.33
CA ILE A 237 -35.96 78.25 -43.97
C ILE A 237 -35.51 79.34 -44.94
N THR A 238 -34.25 79.31 -45.37
CA THR A 238 -33.70 80.27 -46.35
C THR A 238 -34.00 79.88 -47.80
N SER A 239 -34.63 78.73 -48.03
CA SER A 239 -35.01 78.27 -49.37
C SER A 239 -35.95 79.26 -50.03
N SER A 240 -35.71 79.52 -51.30
CA SER A 240 -36.50 80.45 -52.10
C SER A 240 -37.98 80.05 -52.25
N PHE A 241 -38.34 78.79 -51.95
CA PHE A 241 -39.73 78.36 -51.83
C PHE A 241 -40.39 78.86 -50.54
N MET A 242 -39.69 78.81 -49.40
CA MET A 242 -40.24 79.18 -48.08
C MET A 242 -40.20 80.69 -47.84
N THR A 243 -39.21 81.41 -48.40
CA THR A 243 -39.11 82.88 -48.32
C THR A 243 -39.97 83.61 -49.35
N GLU A 244 -40.65 82.85 -50.22
CA GLU A 244 -41.46 83.33 -51.33
C GLU A 244 -40.81 84.42 -52.20
N ASP A 245 -39.49 84.37 -52.38
CA ASP A 245 -38.71 85.45 -53.01
C ASP A 245 -39.30 85.90 -54.37
N PRO A 246 -39.71 87.18 -54.51
CA PRO A 246 -40.24 87.72 -55.77
C PRO A 246 -39.20 87.71 -56.91
N ASN A 247 -37.90 87.65 -56.60
CA ASN A 247 -36.84 87.59 -57.61
C ASN A 247 -36.91 86.29 -58.45
N MET A 248 -37.52 85.22 -57.93
CA MET A 248 -37.70 83.97 -58.67
C MET A 248 -38.61 84.13 -59.90
N ALA A 249 -39.46 85.16 -59.88
CA ALA A 249 -40.36 85.50 -60.98
C ALA A 249 -39.63 86.16 -62.17
N ALA A 250 -38.41 86.68 -61.99
CA ALA A 250 -37.66 87.32 -63.06
C ALA A 250 -37.31 86.33 -64.19
N SER A 251 -37.51 86.74 -65.45
CA SER A 251 -37.10 85.94 -66.60
C SER A 251 -35.60 86.06 -66.85
N SER A 252 -34.94 84.95 -67.19
CA SER A 252 -33.53 84.96 -67.59
C SER A 252 -33.26 85.74 -68.89
N MET A 253 -34.27 85.92 -69.74
CA MET A 253 -34.15 86.51 -71.08
C MET A 253 -34.61 87.98 -71.15
N SER A 254 -35.10 88.55 -70.04
CA SER A 254 -35.59 89.93 -70.04
C SER A 254 -35.73 90.46 -68.61
N ALA A 255 -35.24 91.67 -68.38
CA ALA A 255 -35.37 92.37 -67.10
C ALA A 255 -36.81 92.75 -66.73
N TYR A 256 -37.72 92.80 -67.72
CA TYR A 256 -39.11 93.25 -67.53
C TYR A 256 -40.14 92.13 -67.72
N ARG A 257 -39.77 91.03 -68.38
CA ARG A 257 -40.69 89.89 -68.56
C ARG A 257 -40.67 89.03 -67.30
N VAL A 258 -41.85 88.73 -66.78
CA VAL A 258 -42.02 87.82 -65.64
C VAL A 258 -42.25 86.39 -66.16
N ARG A 259 -41.69 85.39 -65.46
CA ARG A 259 -41.95 83.96 -65.72
C ARG A 259 -43.40 83.64 -65.37
N LYS A 260 -44.10 82.93 -66.26
CA LYS A 260 -45.53 82.60 -66.09
C LYS A 260 -45.80 81.75 -64.85
N ASP A 261 -44.92 80.80 -64.55
CA ASP A 261 -45.15 79.82 -63.49
C ASP A 261 -44.91 80.36 -62.07
N HIS A 262 -44.15 81.46 -61.95
CA HIS A 262 -43.72 82.04 -60.67
C HIS A 262 -44.20 83.48 -60.50
N TYR A 263 -45.22 83.89 -61.26
CA TYR A 263 -45.84 85.21 -61.12
C TYR A 263 -46.64 85.28 -59.81
N LYS A 264 -46.18 86.10 -58.86
CA LYS A 264 -46.76 86.25 -57.51
C LYS A 264 -47.36 87.65 -57.30
N GLY A 265 -48.27 88.05 -58.19
CA GLY A 265 -48.94 89.35 -58.12
C GLY A 265 -48.05 90.53 -58.55
N MET A 266 -48.63 91.73 -58.51
CA MET A 266 -47.93 92.98 -58.85
C MET A 266 -47.00 93.41 -57.74
N THR A 267 -45.91 94.09 -58.11
CA THR A 267 -45.01 94.73 -57.15
C THR A 267 -45.73 95.85 -56.40
N GLU A 268 -45.30 96.12 -55.17
CA GLU A 268 -45.93 97.18 -54.36
C GLU A 268 -45.77 98.56 -55.00
N THR A 269 -44.67 98.78 -55.72
CA THR A 269 -44.44 99.99 -56.52
C THR A 269 -45.40 100.12 -57.70
N GLU A 270 -45.76 99.02 -58.37
CA GLU A 270 -46.75 99.04 -59.46
C GLU A 270 -48.16 99.31 -58.94
N LYS A 271 -48.54 98.70 -57.80
CA LYS A 271 -49.81 99.01 -57.14
C LYS A 271 -49.88 100.48 -56.72
N GLN A 272 -48.80 101.01 -56.14
CA GLN A 272 -48.73 102.41 -55.74
C GLN A 272 -48.86 103.34 -56.95
N ALA A 273 -48.18 103.05 -58.05
CA ALA A 273 -48.32 103.82 -59.28
C ALA A 273 -49.75 103.80 -59.86
N ILE A 274 -50.48 102.67 -59.73
CA ILE A 274 -51.89 102.58 -60.11
C ILE A 274 -52.76 103.47 -59.21
N LEU A 275 -52.53 103.46 -57.89
CA LEU A 275 -53.25 104.32 -56.94
C LEU A 275 -53.00 105.80 -57.24
N ASP A 276 -51.76 106.18 -57.49
CA ASP A 276 -51.38 107.56 -57.83
C ASP A 276 -52.01 108.00 -59.17
N ALA A 277 -52.07 107.10 -60.15
CA ALA A 277 -52.76 107.35 -61.43
C ALA A 277 -54.27 107.50 -61.27
N GLN A 278 -54.91 106.70 -60.41
CA GLN A 278 -56.34 106.86 -60.09
C GLN A 278 -56.62 108.19 -59.41
N LEU A 279 -55.74 108.62 -58.48
CA LEU A 279 -55.84 109.92 -57.82
C LEU A 279 -55.72 111.07 -58.84
N ALA A 280 -54.78 110.98 -59.78
CA ALA A 280 -54.65 111.94 -60.87
C ALA A 280 -55.90 111.99 -61.77
N GLN A 281 -56.50 110.83 -62.09
CA GLN A 281 -57.75 110.77 -62.86
C GLN A 281 -58.93 111.44 -62.13
N MET A 282 -59.00 111.33 -60.79
CA MET A 282 -60.02 112.01 -60.01
C MET A 282 -59.86 113.54 -60.08
N GLU A 283 -58.64 114.04 -59.94
CA GLU A 283 -58.35 115.48 -60.04
C GLU A 283 -58.62 116.01 -61.46
N GLU A 284 -58.26 115.27 -62.50
CA GLU A 284 -58.55 115.68 -63.88
C GLU A 284 -60.05 115.72 -64.18
N LYS A 285 -60.82 114.77 -63.64
CA LYS A 285 -62.29 114.78 -63.77
C LYS A 285 -62.92 115.96 -63.01
N LYS A 286 -62.34 116.36 -61.88
CA LYS A 286 -62.75 117.54 -61.10
C LYS A 286 -62.41 118.84 -61.83
N ALA A 287 -61.24 118.94 -62.44
CA ALA A 287 -60.83 120.06 -63.28
C ALA A 287 -61.77 120.22 -64.50
N ARG A 288 -62.13 119.11 -65.16
CA ARG A 288 -63.07 119.11 -66.29
C ARG A 288 -64.45 119.65 -65.90
N ARG A 289 -64.99 119.23 -64.74
CA ARG A 289 -66.27 119.74 -64.22
C ARG A 289 -66.22 121.24 -63.91
N ALA A 290 -65.12 121.74 -63.35
CA ALA A 290 -64.95 123.16 -63.10
C ALA A 290 -64.91 123.98 -64.42
N GLN A 291 -64.29 123.42 -65.47
CA GLN A 291 -64.24 124.03 -66.79
C GLN A 291 -65.61 124.07 -67.47
N GLU A 292 -66.37 122.97 -67.42
CA GLU A 292 -67.77 122.92 -67.90
C GLU A 292 -68.69 123.91 -67.14
N GLN A 293 -68.47 124.07 -65.83
CA GLN A 293 -69.25 125.01 -65.01
C GLN A 293 -68.93 126.48 -65.33
N LEU A 294 -67.67 126.78 -65.63
CA LEU A 294 -67.25 128.10 -66.12
C LEU A 294 -67.90 128.42 -67.48
N GLU A 295 -67.90 127.46 -68.40
CA GLU A 295 -68.47 127.61 -69.74
C GLU A 295 -70.00 127.82 -69.67
N ASN A 296 -70.70 127.04 -68.84
CA ASN A 296 -72.13 127.24 -68.58
C ASN A 296 -72.43 128.61 -67.94
N MET A 297 -71.59 129.10 -67.02
CA MET A 297 -71.76 130.42 -66.44
C MET A 297 -71.58 131.54 -67.48
N MET A 298 -70.61 131.39 -68.40
CA MET A 298 -70.45 132.33 -69.52
C MET A 298 -71.65 132.29 -70.46
N TYR A 299 -72.16 131.10 -70.79
CA TYR A 299 -73.34 130.94 -71.63
C TYR A 299 -74.60 131.57 -70.99
N ALA A 300 -74.81 131.34 -69.68
CA ALA A 300 -75.92 131.95 -68.93
C ALA A 300 -75.84 133.49 -68.89
N ARG A 301 -74.63 134.05 -68.76
CA ARG A 301 -74.42 135.51 -68.82
C ARG A 301 -74.81 136.08 -70.19
N THR A 302 -74.37 135.44 -71.28
CA THR A 302 -74.74 135.87 -72.63
C THR A 302 -76.25 135.75 -72.92
N GLN A 303 -76.91 134.70 -72.43
CA GLN A 303 -78.36 134.53 -72.56
C GLN A 303 -79.16 135.61 -71.80
N HIS A 304 -78.71 135.96 -70.59
CA HIS A 304 -79.35 137.02 -69.81
C HIS A 304 -79.21 138.40 -70.46
N ASP A 305 -78.05 138.69 -71.07
CA ASP A 305 -77.83 139.93 -71.82
C ASP A 305 -78.72 140.00 -73.08
N ILE A 306 -78.90 138.88 -73.80
CA ILE A 306 -79.82 138.75 -74.95
C ILE A 306 -81.29 138.95 -74.52
N GLN A 307 -81.72 138.34 -73.42
CA GLN A 307 -83.09 138.50 -72.91
C GLN A 307 -83.40 139.94 -72.47
N ARG A 308 -82.43 140.63 -71.87
CA ARG A 308 -82.58 142.05 -71.49
C ARG A 308 -82.75 142.95 -72.73
N ALA A 309 -81.97 142.73 -73.79
CA ALA A 309 -82.11 143.46 -75.04
C ALA A 309 -83.47 143.21 -75.74
N LEU A 310 -84.00 141.98 -75.65
CA LEU A 310 -85.31 141.62 -76.21
C LEU A 310 -86.48 142.28 -75.46
N GLN A 311 -86.39 142.38 -74.13
CA GLN A 311 -87.43 143.06 -73.32
C GLN A 311 -87.48 144.57 -73.56
N GLU A 312 -86.35 145.22 -73.84
CA GLU A 312 -86.32 146.63 -74.24
C GLU A 312 -87.00 146.86 -75.61
N GLN A 313 -86.83 145.94 -76.57
CA GLN A 313 -87.56 145.97 -77.86
C GLN A 313 -89.07 145.79 -77.71
N VAL A 314 -89.53 144.91 -76.81
CA VAL A 314 -90.97 144.69 -76.56
C VAL A 314 -91.61 145.91 -75.90
N ARG A 315 -90.93 146.58 -74.98
CA ARG A 315 -91.42 147.83 -74.37
C ARG A 315 -91.47 149.00 -75.36
N ALA A 316 -90.58 149.06 -76.34
CA ALA A 316 -90.62 150.06 -77.41
C ALA A 316 -91.80 149.83 -78.38
N ARG A 317 -92.14 148.57 -78.66
CA ARG A 317 -93.28 148.20 -79.53
C ARG A 317 -94.64 148.46 -78.86
N ALA A 318 -94.75 148.25 -77.55
CA ALA A 318 -95.99 148.48 -76.81
C ALA A 318 -96.40 149.97 -76.75
N LYS A 319 -95.44 150.90 -76.72
CA LYS A 319 -95.71 152.34 -76.75
C LYS A 319 -96.17 152.87 -78.13
N GLY A 320 -95.94 152.12 -79.22
CA GLY A 320 -96.40 152.50 -80.57
C GLY A 320 -97.82 152.05 -80.91
N VAL A 321 -98.42 151.15 -80.12
CA VAL A 321 -99.77 150.61 -80.37
C VAL A 321 -100.86 151.48 -79.71
N GLU A 322 -100.54 152.19 -78.62
CA GLU A 322 -101.48 153.14 -77.97
C GLU A 322 -101.74 154.43 -78.78
N GLU A 323 -100.99 154.72 -79.86
CA GLU A 323 -101.17 155.93 -80.70
C GLU A 323 -102.03 155.71 -81.97
N GLN A 324 -102.45 154.48 -82.31
CA GLN A 324 -103.26 154.21 -83.51
C GLN A 324 -104.73 153.84 -83.26
N GLU A 325 -105.16 153.53 -82.04
CA GLU A 325 -106.54 153.11 -81.74
C GLU A 325 -107.48 154.26 -81.33
N GLY A 326 -107.15 155.49 -81.72
CA GLY A 326 -107.98 156.70 -81.55
C GLY A 326 -108.95 156.99 -82.70
N GLN A 327 -109.04 156.17 -83.76
CA GLN A 327 -109.88 156.47 -84.94
C GLN A 327 -110.53 155.20 -85.54
N GLY A 328 -111.85 155.06 -85.34
CA GLY A 328 -112.75 154.15 -86.11
C GLY A 328 -113.26 152.93 -85.31
N ALA A 329 -114.37 152.98 -84.58
CA ALA A 329 -115.78 152.94 -85.03
C ALA A 329 -116.24 151.61 -85.68
N GLY A 330 -116.93 150.78 -84.88
CA GLY A 330 -118.27 150.26 -85.17
C GLY A 330 -118.46 148.96 -85.96
N LEU A 331 -119.41 148.14 -85.44
CA LEU A 331 -120.20 147.07 -86.11
C LEU A 331 -119.50 145.70 -86.32
N VAL A 332 -120.12 144.51 -86.21
CA VAL A 332 -121.35 143.96 -85.63
C VAL A 332 -121.37 142.44 -85.98
N TRP A 333 -121.82 141.57 -85.05
CA TRP A 333 -122.56 140.28 -85.19
C TRP A 333 -121.92 138.87 -85.39
N GLU A 334 -122.36 138.00 -84.45
CA GLU A 334 -122.89 136.61 -84.49
C GLU A 334 -122.13 135.34 -84.95
N LYS A 335 -122.17 134.37 -84.00
CA LYS A 335 -122.45 132.91 -84.08
C LYS A 335 -121.43 131.92 -84.66
N GLY A 336 -121.27 130.80 -83.92
CA GLY A 336 -121.30 129.46 -84.50
C GLY A 336 -120.13 128.52 -84.18
N ASP A 337 -120.33 127.68 -83.17
CA ASP A 337 -120.14 126.21 -83.13
C ASP A 337 -118.79 125.49 -83.37
N GLU A 338 -118.50 124.67 -82.35
CA GLU A 338 -118.17 123.23 -82.37
C GLU A 338 -116.80 122.68 -82.85
N ALA A 339 -116.14 122.07 -81.85
CA ALA A 339 -115.78 120.65 -81.77
C ALA A 339 -114.44 120.10 -82.29
N ALA A 340 -114.01 119.09 -81.51
CA ALA A 340 -113.33 117.85 -81.90
C ALA A 340 -111.80 117.77 -81.69
N CYS A 341 -111.43 117.28 -80.49
CA CYS A 341 -111.11 115.87 -80.21
C CYS A 341 -110.26 115.04 -81.20
N VAL A 342 -109.42 114.19 -80.59
CA VAL A 342 -108.94 112.84 -81.00
C VAL A 342 -107.47 112.70 -81.45
N ALA A 343 -106.68 112.18 -80.50
CA ALA A 343 -105.81 110.98 -80.50
C ALA A 343 -104.71 110.74 -81.56
N ILE A 344 -103.66 110.00 -81.15
CA ILE A 344 -103.35 108.62 -81.59
C ILE A 344 -102.21 108.03 -80.71
N CYS A 345 -102.25 106.69 -80.54
CA CYS A 345 -101.33 105.72 -79.91
C CYS A 345 -99.82 105.99 -80.15
N THR A 346 -98.84 105.54 -79.36
CA THR A 346 -98.54 104.21 -78.76
C THR A 346 -97.52 104.37 -77.64
#